data_AF-A0AAV8XB15-F1
#
_entry.id   AF-A0AAV8XB15-F1
#
_cell.length_a   1.000
_cell.length_b   1.000
_cell.length_c   1.000
_cell.angle_alpha   90.00
_cell.angle_beta   90.00
_cell.angle_gamma   90.00
#
_symmetry.space_group_name_H-M   'P 1'
#
loop_
_entity.id
_entity.type
_entity.pdbx_description
1 polymer ?
#
loop_
_entity_poly.entity_id
_entity_poly.type
_entity_poly.pdbx_seq_one_letter_code
_entity_poly.pdbx_strand_id
1 'polypeptide(L)' 'MNNVASAERSFSALKRLKTWLRNQMTQRRLLELALLHIHLDLNIDIENVMNRFAKSKRRLEFII' A
#
# COMPACT_ATOMS: atom_id res chain seq x y z
N MET A 1 -17.10 -19.07 -13.87
CA MET A 1 -17.62 -18.60 -12.57
C MET A 1 -16.54 -17.80 -11.84
N ASN A 2 -16.10 -16.66 -12.38
CA ASN A 2 -14.80 -16.05 -12.01
C ASN A 2 -14.91 -14.56 -11.64
N ASN A 3 -16.11 -13.96 -11.75
CA ASN A 3 -16.29 -12.52 -11.62
C ASN A 3 -16.46 -12.07 -10.16
N VAL A 4 -17.23 -12.81 -9.35
CA VAL A 4 -17.52 -12.47 -7.94
C VAL A 4 -16.26 -12.45 -7.09
N ALA A 5 -15.44 -13.51 -7.13
CA ALA A 5 -14.20 -13.58 -6.35
C ALA A 5 -13.17 -12.50 -6.73
N SER A 6 -13.09 -12.14 -8.02
CA SER A 6 -12.21 -11.06 -8.48
C SER A 6 -12.70 -9.68 -8.02
N ALA A 7 -14.01 -9.47 -8.02
CA ALA A 7 -14.62 -8.25 -7.49
C ALA A 7 -14.39 -8.12 -5.98
N GLU A 8 -14.62 -9.18 -5.21
CA GLU A 8 -14.37 -9.23 -3.77
C GLU A 8 -12.90 -8.92 -3.42
N ARG A 9 -11.95 -9.53 -4.14
CA ARG A 9 -10.52 -9.22 -3.99
C ARG A 9 -10.24 -7.73 -4.23
N SER A 10 -10.85 -7.15 -5.26
CA SER A 10 -10.66 -5.74 -5.63
C SER A 10 -11.22 -4.79 -4.56
N PHE A 11 -12.44 -5.05 -4.06
CA PHE A 11 -13.04 -4.27 -2.98
C PHE A 11 -12.25 -4.41 -1.66
N SER A 12 -11.79 -5.61 -1.34
CA SER A 12 -10.96 -5.86 -0.16
C SER A 12 -9.63 -5.09 -0.23
N ALA A 13 -8.96 -5.11 -1.38
CA ALA A 13 -7.73 -4.35 -1.62
C ALA A 13 -7.95 -2.83 -1.43
N LEU A 14 -9.01 -2.28 -2.03
CA LEU A 14 -9.36 -0.86 -1.89
C LEU A 14 -9.63 -0.47 -0.44
N LYS A 15 -10.35 -1.32 0.31
CA LYS A 15 -10.65 -1.08 1.73
C LYS A 15 -9.39 -1.06 2.60
N ARG A 16 -8.38 -1.90 2.29
CA ARG A 16 -7.09 -1.92 2.99
C ARG A 16 -6.22 -0.70 2.65
N LEU A 17 -6.28 -0.21 1.41
CA LEU A 17 -5.48 0.91 0.95
C LEU A 17 -6.04 2.27 1.39
N LYS A 18 -7.37 2.45 1.31
CA LYS A 18 -8.06 3.70 1.65
C LYS A 18 -8.45 3.71 3.13
N THR A 19 -7.49 4.08 3.98
CA THR A 19 -7.72 4.23 5.43
C THR A 19 -8.10 5.67 5.79
N TRP A 20 -8.72 5.85 6.96
CA TRP A 20 -9.13 7.17 7.46
C TRP A 20 -7.96 8.16 7.55
N LEU A 21 -6.79 7.69 8.02
CA LEU A 21 -5.56 8.49 8.10
C LEU A 21 -4.95 8.82 6.72
N ARG A 22 -5.38 8.17 5.64
CA ARG A 22 -4.87 8.36 4.27
C ARG A 22 -5.93 9.02 3.36
N ASN A 23 -6.68 9.97 3.89
CA ASN A 23 -7.78 10.62 3.16
C ASN A 23 -7.33 11.59 2.05
N GLN A 24 -6.07 12.06 2.07
CA GLN A 24 -5.51 13.01 1.08
C GLN A 24 -5.07 12.37 -0.26
N MET A 25 -5.17 11.03 -0.41
CA MET A 25 -4.72 10.36 -1.63
C MET A 25 -5.69 10.59 -2.79
N THR A 26 -5.16 10.97 -3.97
CA THR A 26 -5.95 11.09 -5.19
C THR A 26 -6.50 9.73 -5.65
N GLN A 27 -7.65 9.74 -6.33
CA GLN A 27 -8.23 8.51 -6.87
C GLN A 27 -7.28 7.77 -7.81
N ARG A 28 -6.53 8.50 -8.65
CA ARG A 28 -5.53 7.92 -9.55
C ARG A 28 -4.48 7.12 -8.78
N ARG A 29 -3.87 7.72 -7.75
CA ARG A 29 -2.85 7.06 -6.92
C ARG A 29 -3.43 5.85 -6.18
N LEU A 30 -4.67 5.95 -5.70
CA LEU A 30 -5.35 4.83 -5.03
C LEU A 30 -5.56 3.64 -5.97
N LEU A 31 -6.05 3.89 -7.19
CA LEU A 31 -6.31 2.85 -8.18
C LEU A 31 -5.01 2.21 -8.67
N GLU A 32 -3.97 3.02 -8.95
CA GLU A 32 -2.65 2.50 -9.33
C GLU A 32 -2.09 1.60 -8.23
N LEU A 33 -2.18 1.99 -6.95
CA LEU A 33 -1.78 1.14 -5.81
C LEU A 33 -2.61 -0.14 -5.67
N ALA A 34 -3.93 -0.06 -5.90
CA ALA A 34 -4.80 -1.23 -5.84
C ALA A 34 -4.45 -2.23 -6.95
N LEU A 35 -4.20 -1.74 -8.16
CA LEU A 35 -3.77 -2.56 -9.28
C LEU A 35 -2.44 -3.28 -8.97
N LEU A 36 -1.46 -2.54 -8.43
CA LEU A 36 -0.21 -3.13 -7.99
C LEU A 36 -0.45 -4.19 -6.90
N HIS A 37 -1.29 -3.91 -5.91
CA HIS A 37 -1.57 -4.85 -4.82
C HIS A 37 -2.27 -6.14 -5.28
N ILE A 38 -3.12 -6.08 -6.31
CA ILE A 38 -3.91 -7.21 -6.80
C ILE A 38 -3.11 -8.05 -7.82
N HIS A 39 -2.26 -7.40 -8.62
CA HIS A 39 -1.64 -8.03 -9.79
C HIS A 39 -0.11 -8.17 -9.72
N LEU A 40 0.61 -7.43 -8.85
CA LEU A 40 2.04 -7.70 -8.66
C LEU A 40 2.22 -8.86 -7.69
N ASP A 41 2.67 -9.99 -8.24
CA ASP A 41 3.27 -11.09 -7.50
C ASP A 41 4.79 -10.88 -7.45
N LEU A 42 5.22 -9.86 -6.69
CA LEU A 42 6.65 -9.65 -6.42
C LEU A 42 7.01 -10.28 -5.08
N ASN A 43 8.04 -11.13 -5.09
CA ASN A 43 8.65 -11.61 -3.86
C ASN A 43 9.46 -10.47 -3.21
N ILE A 44 8.83 -9.76 -2.28
CA ILE A 44 9.47 -8.66 -1.53
C ILE A 44 10.20 -9.24 -0.33
N ASP A 45 11.51 -9.02 -0.24
CA ASP A 45 12.28 -9.30 0.96
C ASP A 45 11.93 -8.26 2.04
N ILE A 46 11.04 -8.67 2.95
CA ILE A 46 10.52 -7.82 4.02
C ILE A 46 11.65 -7.35 4.95
N GLU A 47 12.61 -8.22 5.27
CA GLU A 47 13.75 -7.89 6.12
C GLU A 47 14.62 -6.81 5.49
N ASN A 48 14.90 -6.94 4.19
CA ASN A 48 15.67 -5.93 3.48
C ASN A 48 14.94 -4.57 3.48
N VAL A 49 13.65 -4.56 3.20
CA VAL A 49 12.83 -3.34 3.17
C VAL A 49 12.78 -2.68 4.55
N MET A 50 12.57 -3.46 5.61
CA MET A 50 12.58 -2.94 6.99
C MET A 50 13.94 -2.34 7.35
N ASN A 51 15.03 -3.05 7.07
CA ASN A 51 16.39 -2.58 7.33
C ASN A 51 16.71 -1.28 6.58
N ARG A 52 16.30 -1.16 5.31
CA ARG A 52 16.45 0.07 4.53
C ARG A 52 15.65 1.22 5.11
N PHE A 53 14.40 0.97 5.52
CA PHE A 53 13.55 2.00 6.09
C PHE A 53 14.07 2.48 7.46
N ALA A 54 14.55 1.56 8.30
CA ALA A 54 15.16 1.88 9.59
C ALA A 54 16.41 2.76 9.46
N LYS A 55 17.21 2.54 8.39
CA LYS A 55 18.40 3.35 8.06
C LYS A 55 18.06 4.71 7.41
N SER A 56 16.82 4.93 6.97
CA SER A 56 16.42 6.19 6.35
C SER A 56 16.42 7.32 7.38
N LYS A 57 16.96 8.50 7.00
CA LYS A 57 16.93 9.70 7.84
C LYS A 57 15.49 10.02 8.22
N ARG A 58 15.19 9.97 9.53
CA ARG A 58 13.87 10.33 10.05
C ARG A 58 13.71 11.84 9.94
N ARG A 59 12.57 12.30 9.39
CA ARG A 59 12.16 13.71 9.41
C ARG A 59 11.57 14.07 10.77
N LEU A 60 12.34 13.83 11.83
CA LEU A 60 11.98 14.23 13.19
C LEU A 60 12.96 15.33 13.56
N GLU A 61 12.48 16.58 13.53
CA GLU A 61 13.21 17.68 14.14
C GLU A 61 12.86 17.66 15.63
N PHE A 62 13.77 17.12 16.43
CA PHE A 62 13.72 17.33 17.86
C PHE A 62 14.25 18.73 18.13
N ILE A 63 13.32 19.65 18.40
CA ILE A 63 13.67 20.91 19.07
C ILE A 63 13.82 20.53 20.54
N ILE A 64 15.06 20.51 21.02
CA ILE A 64 15.38 20.46 22.46
C ILE A 64 15.57 21.89 22.92
#